data_AF-A0A837ZU06-F1
#
_entry.id   AF-A0A837ZU06-F1
#
_cell.length_a   1.000
_cell.length_b   1.000
_cell.length_c   1.000
_cell.angle_alpha   90.00
_cell.angle_beta   90.00
_cell.angle_gamma   90.00
#
_symmetry.space_group_name_H-M   'P 1'
#
loop_
_entity.id
_entity.type
_entity.pdbx_description
1 polymer ?
#
loop_
_entity_poly.entity_id
_entity_poly.type
_entity_poly.pdbx_seq_one_letter_code
_entity_poly.pdbx_strand_id
1 'polypeptide(L)' 'MVLGHADYYPRFGFTPASAVDITAGFDVPDEAFLALALDPERETPRGQVTYPPAFEV' A
#
# COMPACT_ATOMS: atom_id res chain seq x y z
N MET A 1 -2.27 -4.66 -0.94
CA MET A 1 -2.22 -3.32 -0.33
C MET A 1 -3.20 -3.27 0.81
N VAL A 2 -2.87 -2.58 1.90
CA VAL A 2 -3.75 -2.41 3.05
C VAL A 2 -3.91 -0.92 3.30
N LEU A 3 -5.17 -0.48 3.38
CA LEU A 3 -5.54 0.83 3.89
C LEU A 3 -5.99 0.63 5.35
N GLY A 4 -5.21 1.12 6.30
CA GLY A 4 -5.43 0.77 7.70
C GLY A 4 -4.65 1.63 8.69
N HIS A 5 -4.70 1.23 9.97
CA HIS A 5 -4.06 2.01 11.04
C HIS A 5 -2.54 1.92 10.96
N ALA A 6 -1.89 3.08 10.83
CA ALA A 6 -0.45 3.24 10.70
C ALA A 6 0.36 2.52 11.79
N ASP A 7 -0.17 2.42 13.01
CA ASP A 7 0.54 1.82 14.14
C ASP A 7 0.32 0.30 14.31
N TYR A 8 -0.67 -0.28 13.61
CA TYR A 8 -1.05 -1.67 13.80
C TYR A 8 -0.35 -2.62 12.81
N TYR A 9 -0.35 -2.24 11.53
CA TYR A 9 0.11 -3.10 10.44
C TYR A 9 1.63 -3.19 10.23
N PRO A 10 2.48 -2.22 10.65
CA PRO A 10 3.94 -2.38 10.55
C PRO A 10 4.48 -3.60 11.31
N ARG A 11 3.75 -4.08 12.32
CA ARG A 11 4.12 -5.30 13.08
C ARG A 11 4.16 -6.57 12.23
N PHE A 12 3.48 -6.58 11.08
CA PHE A 12 3.44 -7.71 10.16
C PHE A 12 4.40 -7.55 8.97
N GLY A 13 5.32 -6.58 9.03
CA GLY A 13 6.28 -6.31 7.96
C GLY A 13 5.75 -5.42 6.84
N PHE A 14 4.59 -4.77 7.04
CA PHE A 14 4.08 -3.79 6.10
C PHE A 14 4.90 -2.50 6.16
N THR A 15 5.22 -1.95 5.00
CA THR A 15 5.92 -0.67 4.84
C THR A 15 5.02 0.33 4.13
N PRO A 16 5.20 1.64 4.31
CA PRO A 16 4.49 2.64 3.51
C PRO A 16 4.65 2.36 2.01
N ALA A 17 3.55 2.49 1.26
CA ALA A 17 3.55 2.26 -0.18
C ALA A 17 4.46 3.23 -0.94
N SER A 18 4.64 4.44 -0.41
CA SER A 18 5.58 5.43 -0.95
C SER A 18 7.03 4.97 -0.91
N ALA A 19 7.39 4.05 -0.01
CA ALA A 19 8.74 3.46 0.03
C ALA A 19 9.06 2.58 -1.19
N VAL A 20 8.03 2.15 -1.93
CA VAL A 20 8.14 1.31 -3.13
C VAL A 20 7.58 2.02 -4.38
N ASP A 21 7.51 3.36 -4.37
CA ASP A 21 6.95 4.18 -5.45
C ASP A 21 5.53 3.76 -5.88
N ILE A 22 4.71 3.30 -4.94
CA ILE A 22 3.31 2.96 -5.17
C ILE A 22 2.42 4.04 -4.56
N THR A 23 1.48 4.54 -5.35
CA THR A 23 0.49 5.55 -4.90
C THR A 23 -0.93 5.03 -5.04
N ALA A 24 -1.86 5.58 -4.26
CA ALA A 24 -3.28 5.26 -4.40
C ALA A 24 -3.95 6.14 -5.48
N GLY A 25 -5.08 5.64 -6.00
CA GLY A 25 -5.99 6.38 -6.88
C GLY A 25 -6.60 7.66 -6.30
N PHE A 26 -6.49 7.85 -4.99
CA PHE A 26 -7.28 8.76 -4.18
C PHE A 26 -6.41 9.35 -3.06
N ASP A 27 -6.84 10.47 -2.49
CA ASP A 27 -6.10 11.19 -1.46
C ASP A 27 -6.11 10.38 -0.15
N VAL A 28 -4.98 9.72 0.14
CA VAL A 28 -4.77 8.94 1.35
C VAL A 28 -3.46 9.32 2.00
N PRO A 29 -3.40 9.38 3.34
CA PRO A 29 -2.14 9.53 4.04
C PRO A 29 -1.22 8.34 3.75
N ASP A 30 0.06 8.61 3.42
CA ASP A 30 1.10 7.60 3.22
C ASP A 30 1.22 6.63 4.40
N GLU A 31 1.02 7.13 5.62
CA GLU A 31 1.04 6.34 6.86
C GLU A 31 -0.13 5.34 6.96
N ALA A 32 -1.27 5.64 6.32
CA ALA A 32 -2.42 4.75 6.27
C ALA A 32 -2.37 3.78 5.07
N PHE A 33 -1.51 4.05 4.09
CA PHE A 33 -1.41 3.27 2.86
C PHE A 33 -0.15 2.41 2.84
N LEU A 34 -0.32 1.14 3.22
CA LEU A 34 0.78 0.23 3.45
C LEU A 34 0.82 -0.89 2.40
N ALA A 35 2.04 -1.26 2.01
CA ALA A 35 2.38 -2.34 1.09
C ALA A 35 3.14 -3.45 1.82
N LEU A 36 2.93 -4.69 1.38
CA LEU A 36 3.74 -5.85 1.77
C LEU A 36 4.09 -6.60 0.50
N ALA A 37 5.39 -6.74 0.21
CA ALA A 37 5.86 -7.61 -0.85
C ALA A 37 5.70 -9.06 -0.40
N LEU A 38 4.84 -9.82 -1.09
CA LEU A 38 4.63 -11.24 -0.79
C LEU A 38 5.80 -12.11 -1.25
N ASP A 39 6.56 -11.63 -2.23
CA ASP A 39 7.76 -12.26 -2.76
C ASP A 39 8.88 -11.21 -2.78
N PRO A 40 9.86 -11.29 -1.85
CA PRO A 40 10.95 -10.34 -1.78
C PRO A 40 11.99 -10.51 -2.90
N GLU A 41 11.98 -11.62 -3.64
CA GLU A 41 12.90 -11.84 -4.77
C GLU A 41 12.39 -11.21 -6.07
N ARG A 42 11.12 -10.81 -6.12
CA ARG A 42 10.52 -10.11 -7.25
C ARG A 42 10.55 -8.60 -7.05
N GLU A 43 10.88 -7.88 -8.11
CA GLU A 43 10.72 -6.42 -8.15
C GLU A 43 9.25 -6.06 -7.88
N THR A 44 9.06 -5.16 -6.92
CA THR A 44 7.73 -4.65 -6.60
C THR A 44 7.29 -3.71 -7.73
N PRO A 45 6.11 -3.93 -8.34
CA PRO A 45 5.61 -3.07 -9.39
C PRO A 45 5.34 -1.67 -8.83
N ARG A 46 5.77 -0.64 -9.56
CA ARG A 46 5.64 0.78 -9.20
C ARG A 46 4.47 1.42 -9.94
N GLY A 47 3.90 2.48 -9.36
CA GLY A 47 2.84 3.27 -9.98
C GLY A 47 1.55 3.31 -9.16
N GLN A 48 0.47 3.71 -9.82
CA GLN A 48 -0.80 3.96 -9.16
C GLN A 48 -1.65 2.68 -9.06
N VAL A 49 -2.15 2.39 -7.86
CA VAL A 49 -3.08 1.27 -7.63
C VAL A 49 -4.50 1.72 -7.91
N THR A 50 -5.11 1.06 -8.91
CA THR A 50 -6.55 1.15 -9.16
C THR A 50 -7.25 0.09 -8.33
N TYR A 51 -8.10 0.52 -7.41
CA TYR A 51 -8.99 -0.37 -6.68
C TYR A 51 -10.22 -0.71 -7.55
N PRO A 52 -10.78 -1.92 -7.43
CA PRO A 52 -12.01 -2.26 -8.13
C PRO A 52 -13.20 -1.45 -7.58
N PRO A 53 -14.29 -1.30 -8.35
CA PRO A 53 -15.42 -0.42 -8.03
C PRO A 53 -16.07 -0.70 -6.67
N ALA A 54 -15.93 -1.91 -6.13
CA ALA A 54 -16.43 -2.28 -4.81
C ALA A 54 -15.77 -1.50 -3.65
N PHE A 55 -14.64 -0.85 -3.91
CA PHE A 55 -13.88 -0.03 -2.96
C PHE A 55 -13.78 1.44 -3.39
N GLU A 56 -14.48 1.82 -4.47
CA GLU A 56 -14.69 3.22 -4.80
C GLU A 56 -15.73 3.77 -3.82
N VAL A 57 -15.29 4.70 -2.96
CA VAL A 57 -16.15 5.43 -2.00
C VAL A 57 -16.74 6.68 -2.63
#